data_AF-A0A1A8JMV8-F1
#
_entry.id   AF-A0A1A8JMV8-F1
#
_cell.length_a   1.000
_cell.length_b   1.000
_cell.length_c   1.000
_cell.angle_alpha   90.00
_cell.angle_beta   90.00
_cell.angle_gamma   90.00
#
_symmetry.space_group_name_H-M   'P 1'
#
loop_
_entity.id
_entity.type
_entity.pdbx_description
1 polymer ?
#
loop_
_entity_poly.entity_id
_entity_poly.type
_entity_poly.pdbx_seq_one_letter_code
_entity_poly.pdbx_strand_id
1 'polypeptide(L)'
;LTTFLNKIDGKIHSGLLVTDVSDHLPVFSVLEMNNQFNIREEKIDYIGRIKTPEHIAAFKGELENYDWKKVYVEDTNDAYNAFLDIFLSIYDSHCPLKTFF
;
A
#
# COMPACT_ATOMS: atom_id res chain seq x y z
N LEU A 1 -5.98 -23.79 3.40
CA LEU A 1 -6.80 -23.53 4.61
C LEU A 1 -8.12 -22.95 4.11
N THR A 2 -9.25 -23.62 4.36
CA THR A 2 -10.57 -23.24 3.81
C THR A 2 -11.48 -22.87 4.97
N THR A 3 -12.04 -21.67 4.95
CA THR A 3 -12.99 -21.19 5.98
C THR A 3 -14.38 -21.07 5.35
N PHE A 4 -15.41 -21.58 6.03
CA PHE A 4 -16.80 -21.57 5.58
C PHE A 4 -17.62 -20.48 6.28
N LEU A 5 -18.54 -19.82 5.57
CA LEU A 5 -19.52 -18.88 6.12
C LEU A 5 -20.94 -19.27 5.67
N ASN A 6 -21.85 -19.42 6.63
CA ASN A 6 -23.31 -19.54 6.46
C ASN A 6 -23.98 -18.39 7.25
N LYS A 7 -24.93 -17.65 6.66
CA LYS A 7 -25.76 -16.58 7.23
C LYS A 7 -27.29 -16.62 6.93
N ILE A 8 -28.12 -17.26 7.76
CA ILE A 8 -29.61 -17.40 7.62
C ILE A 8 -30.26 -16.01 7.59
N ASP A 9 -31.02 -15.66 6.53
CA ASP A 9 -31.48 -14.28 6.38
C ASP A 9 -31.43 -13.59 4.99
N GLY A 10 -32.08 -14.06 3.91
CA GLY A 10 -32.41 -13.33 2.64
C GLY A 10 -31.38 -12.42 1.91
N LYS A 11 -30.12 -12.38 2.34
CA LYS A 11 -29.11 -11.37 2.00
C LYS A 11 -27.79 -12.14 1.99
N ILE A 12 -27.03 -12.18 0.88
CA ILE A 12 -25.97 -13.18 0.56
C ILE A 12 -25.43 -13.93 1.79
N HIS A 13 -25.78 -15.20 1.80
CA HIS A 13 -25.62 -16.12 2.92
C HIS A 13 -24.29 -16.87 2.85
N SER A 14 -23.83 -17.16 1.62
CA SER A 14 -22.58 -17.86 1.34
C SER A 14 -22.19 -17.69 -0.14
N GLY A 15 -20.89 -17.62 -0.41
CA GLY A 15 -20.28 -17.56 -1.73
C GLY A 15 -18.83 -18.03 -1.65
N LEU A 16 -18.37 -18.77 -2.65
CA LEU A 16 -17.02 -19.35 -2.68
C LEU A 16 -16.05 -18.36 -3.33
N LEU A 17 -15.25 -17.66 -2.53
CA LEU A 17 -14.11 -16.90 -3.06
C LEU A 17 -12.88 -17.80 -3.04
N VAL A 18 -12.57 -18.43 -4.17
CA VAL A 18 -11.32 -19.18 -4.36
C VAL A 18 -10.31 -18.24 -4.99
N THR A 19 -9.26 -17.89 -4.26
CA THR A 19 -8.09 -17.21 -4.82
C THR A 19 -6.88 -18.06 -4.51
N ASP A 20 -6.13 -18.43 -5.55
CA ASP A 20 -4.82 -19.06 -5.37
C ASP A 20 -3.85 -17.97 -4.91
N VAL A 21 -3.48 -17.99 -3.64
CA VAL A 21 -2.58 -16.99 -3.04
C VAL A 21 -1.16 -17.38 -3.42
N SER A 22 -0.73 -16.97 -4.61
CA SER A 22 0.68 -16.89 -4.95
C SER A 22 1.23 -15.55 -4.48
N ASP A 23 2.41 -15.56 -3.88
CA ASP A 23 3.03 -14.44 -3.19
C ASP A 23 3.20 -13.21 -4.11
N HIS A 24 3.15 -12.03 -3.47
CA HIS A 24 3.55 -10.70 -3.96
C HIS A 24 2.52 -9.72 -4.57
N LEU A 25 1.22 -10.01 -4.64
CA LEU A 25 0.22 -8.99 -5.04
C LEU A 25 -1.06 -9.03 -4.20
N PRO A 26 -1.54 -7.88 -3.66
CA PRO A 26 -2.83 -7.84 -2.99
C PRO A 26 -3.97 -8.12 -3.98
N VAL A 27 -4.78 -9.14 -3.67
CA VAL A 27 -6.00 -9.47 -4.41
C VAL A 27 -7.14 -8.62 -3.89
N PHE A 28 -7.75 -7.81 -4.75
CA PHE A 28 -8.96 -7.05 -4.43
C PHE A 28 -10.19 -7.72 -5.05
N SER A 29 -11.28 -7.77 -4.30
CA SER A 29 -12.59 -8.20 -4.79
C SER A 29 -13.57 -7.04 -4.69
N VAL A 30 -14.24 -6.72 -5.80
CA VAL A 30 -15.30 -5.71 -5.84
C VAL A 30 -16.64 -6.44 -5.78
N LEU A 31 -17.41 -6.19 -4.72
CA LEU A 31 -18.76 -6.72 -4.59
C LEU A 31 -19.77 -5.59 -4.81
N GLU A 32 -20.69 -5.79 -5.74
CA GLU A 32 -21.84 -4.91 -5.91
C GLU A 32 -22.89 -5.27 -4.85
N MET A 33 -22.94 -4.49 -3.77
CA MET A 33 -24.00 -4.58 -2.77
C MET A 33 -25.11 -3.60 -3.09
N ASN A 34 -26.27 -4.11 -3.51
CA ASN A 34 -27.53 -3.36 -3.61
C ASN A 34 -28.09 -3.06 -2.22
N ASN A 35 -27.39 -2.26 -1.43
CA ASN A 35 -27.93 -1.74 -0.19
C ASN A 35 -28.01 -0.22 -0.26
N GLN A 36 -29.24 0.29 -0.13
CA GLN A 36 -29.56 1.65 0.27
C GLN A 36 -29.05 1.91 1.70
N PHE A 37 -27.74 1.85 1.91
CA PHE A 37 -27.14 2.38 3.12
C PHE A 37 -27.19 3.90 2.97
N ASN A 38 -27.90 4.57 3.87
CA ASN A 38 -27.65 5.97 4.15
C ASN A 38 -26.24 6.05 4.75
N ILE A 39 -25.22 6.01 3.89
CA ILE A 39 -23.84 6.26 4.26
C ILE A 39 -23.83 7.74 4.63
N ARG A 40 -23.93 8.02 5.93
CA ARG A 40 -23.55 9.34 6.42
C ARG A 40 -22.10 9.52 5.99
N GLU A 41 -21.80 10.61 5.29
CA GLU A 41 -20.43 11.03 5.04
C GLU A 41 -19.78 11.35 6.38
N GLU A 42 -19.35 10.32 7.10
CA GLU A 42 -18.42 10.48 8.20
C GLU A 42 -17.11 10.94 7.57
N LYS A 43 -16.57 12.06 8.07
CA LYS A 43 -15.21 12.48 7.72
C LYS A 43 -14.26 11.38 8.17
N ILE A 44 -13.78 10.61 7.20
CA ILE A 44 -12.79 9.57 7.45
C ILE A 44 -11.44 10.27 7.53
N ASP A 45 -10.87 10.34 8.72
CA ASP A 45 -9.48 10.71 8.91
C ASP A 45 -8.61 9.69 8.16
N TYR A 46 -7.74 10.16 7.27
CA TYR A 46 -6.82 9.29 6.55
C TYR A 46 -5.40 9.84 6.56
N ILE A 47 -4.43 8.92 6.55
CA ILE A 47 -3.01 9.23 6.46
C ILE A 47 -2.59 9.06 5.01
N GLY A 48 -2.08 10.13 4.41
CA GLY A 48 -1.55 10.14 3.05
C GLY A 48 -0.15 10.75 3.01
N ARG A 49 0.53 10.63 1.86
CA ARG A 49 1.78 11.36 1.63
C ARG A 49 1.54 12.54 0.72
N ILE A 50 2.22 13.65 0.99
CA ILE A 50 2.22 14.80 0.08
C ILE A 50 3.09 14.44 -1.13
N LYS A 51 2.49 14.40 -2.33
CA LYS A 51 3.16 14.04 -3.59
C LYS A 51 2.87 15.08 -4.66
N THR A 52 3.39 16.29 -4.49
CA THR A 52 3.31 17.28 -5.58
C THR A 52 4.40 16.97 -6.62
N PRO A 53 4.27 17.47 -7.88
CA PRO A 53 5.31 17.30 -8.89
C PRO A 53 6.69 17.75 -8.42
N GLU A 54 6.76 18.82 -7.62
CA GLU A 54 8.00 19.37 -7.06
C GLU A 54 8.64 18.41 -6.06
N HIS A 55 7.85 17.83 -5.15
CA HIS A 55 8.34 16.82 -4.19
C HIS A 55 8.88 15.58 -4.91
N ILE A 56 8.19 15.12 -5.96
CA ILE A 56 8.64 13.98 -6.76
C ILE A 56 9.89 14.32 -7.57
N ALA A 57 10.00 15.54 -8.09
CA ALA A 57 11.19 16.00 -8.80
C ALA A 57 12.41 16.09 -7.87
N ALA A 58 12.23 16.64 -6.66
CA ALA A 58 13.28 16.71 -5.63
C ALA A 58 13.72 15.30 -5.19
N PHE A 59 12.76 14.40 -4.95
CA PHE A 59 13.02 12.99 -4.65
C PHE A 59 13.88 12.30 -5.73
N LYS A 60 13.50 12.45 -7.00
CA LYS A 60 14.27 11.90 -8.13
C LYS A 60 15.67 12.51 -8.21
N GLY A 61 15.75 13.83 -8.09
CA GLY A 61 17.01 14.56 -8.12
C GLY A 61 17.97 14.09 -7.03
N GLU A 62 17.48 13.83 -5.82
CA GLU A 62 18.34 13.32 -4.75
C GLU A 62 18.80 11.88 -5.02
N LEU A 63 17.91 10.98 -5.47
CA LEU A 63 18.27 9.61 -5.82
C LEU A 63 19.35 9.54 -6.92
N GLU A 64 19.23 10.36 -7.95
CA GLU A 64 20.20 10.43 -9.05
C GLU A 64 21.58 10.90 -8.59
N ASN A 65 21.63 11.74 -7.55
CA ASN A 65 22.87 12.31 -7.02
C ASN A 65 23.39 11.58 -5.77
N TYR A 66 22.69 10.55 -5.28
CA TYR A 66 23.07 9.83 -4.07
C TYR A 66 24.29 8.92 -4.30
N ASP A 67 25.18 8.82 -3.30
CA ASP A 67 26.33 7.90 -3.36
C ASP A 67 25.90 6.46 -3.01
N TRP A 68 25.73 5.64 -4.05
CA TRP A 68 25.28 4.25 -3.95
C TRP A 68 26.35 3.25 -3.50
N LYS A 69 27.58 3.68 -3.16
CA LYS A 69 28.65 2.78 -2.69
C LYS A 69 28.22 1.87 -1.53
N LYS A 70 27.34 2.34 -0.65
CA LYS A 70 26.83 1.56 0.49
C LYS A 70 25.98 0.36 0.09
N VAL A 71 25.43 0.36 -1.12
CA VAL A 71 24.59 -0.73 -1.64
C VAL A 71 25.44 -1.86 -2.26
N TYR A 72 26.65 -1.55 -2.74
CA TYR A 72 27.53 -2.53 -3.38
C TYR A 72 28.29 -3.37 -2.35
N VAL A 73 27.56 -4.25 -1.66
CA VAL A 73 28.10 -5.25 -0.73
C VAL A 73 27.98 -6.67 -1.32
N GLU A 74 28.73 -7.62 -0.77
CA GLU A 74 28.76 -9.01 -1.30
C GLU A 74 27.46 -9.77 -1.05
N ASP A 75 26.85 -9.58 0.12
CA ASP A 75 25.59 -10.24 0.46
C ASP A 75 24.41 -9.55 -0.24
N THR A 76 23.60 -10.34 -0.93
CA THR A 76 22.47 -9.81 -1.72
C THR A 76 21.34 -9.26 -0.85
N ASN A 77 21.10 -9.85 0.32
CA ASN A 77 20.08 -9.34 1.25
C ASN A 77 20.53 -8.01 1.85
N ASP A 78 21.80 -7.91 2.25
CA ASP A 78 22.34 -6.67 2.79
C ASP A 78 22.34 -5.55 1.73
N ALA A 79 22.68 -5.87 0.48
CA ALA A 79 22.59 -4.92 -0.63
C ALA A 79 21.14 -4.43 -0.85
N TYR A 80 20.17 -5.35 -0.84
CA TYR A 80 18.76 -5.02 -0.98
C TYR A 80 18.24 -4.16 0.18
N ASN A 81 18.54 -4.54 1.42
CA ASN A 81 18.14 -3.79 2.61
C ASN A 81 18.74 -2.39 2.60
N ALA A 82 20.04 -2.27 2.29
CA ALA A 82 20.70 -0.97 2.17
C ALA A 82 20.04 -0.08 1.10
N PHE A 83 19.73 -0.64 -0.08
CA PHE A 83 19.01 0.09 -1.11
C PHE A 83 17.64 0.56 -0.62
N LEU A 84 16.86 -0.35 -0.03
CA LEU A 84 15.49 -0.07 0.40
C LEU A 84 15.46 0.99 1.50
N ASP A 85 16.36 0.91 2.47
CA ASP A 85 16.47 1.88 3.56
C ASP A 85 16.84 3.28 3.03
N ILE A 86 17.81 3.35 2.10
CA ILE A 86 18.18 4.62 1.45
C ILE A 86 17.00 5.17 0.65
N PHE A 87 16.37 4.36 -0.19
CA PHE A 87 15.25 4.78 -1.02
C PHE A 87 14.08 5.29 -0.18
N LEU A 88 13.69 4.55 0.85
CA LEU A 88 12.59 4.92 1.73
C LEU A 88 12.92 6.16 2.58
N SER A 89 14.15 6.30 3.08
CA SER A 89 14.53 7.49 3.84
C SER A 89 14.49 8.78 3.01
N ILE A 90 14.99 8.73 1.77
CA ILE A 90 14.91 9.86 0.83
C ILE A 90 13.44 10.13 0.47
N TYR A 91 12.64 9.07 0.28
CA TYR A 91 11.21 9.21 0.03
C TYR A 91 10.45 9.81 1.21
N ASP A 92 10.78 9.44 2.45
CA ASP A 92 10.18 9.98 3.66
C ASP A 92 10.50 11.46 3.85
N SER A 93 11.72 11.86 3.49
CA SER A 93 12.17 13.26 3.51
C SER A 93 11.38 14.12 2.51
N HIS A 94 11.25 13.67 1.26
CA HIS A 94 10.61 14.44 0.19
C HIS A 94 9.10 14.26 0.09
N CYS A 95 8.54 13.16 0.57
CA CYS A 95 7.11 12.85 0.50
C CYS A 95 6.58 12.46 1.89
N PRO A 96 6.56 13.38 2.87
CA PRO A 96 6.23 13.07 4.25
C PRO A 96 4.77 12.63 4.41
N LEU A 97 4.53 11.80 5.43
CA LEU A 97 3.20 11.42 5.87
C LEU A 97 2.48 12.63 6.49
N LYS A 98 1.21 12.80 6.14
CA LYS A 98 0.33 13.84 6.65
C LYS A 98 -1.04 13.25 6.93
N THR A 99 -1.60 13.63 8.07
CA THR A 99 -3.00 13.35 8.43
C THR A 99 -3.89 14.39 7.76
N PHE A 100 -4.96 13.92 7.13
CA PHE A 100 -6.01 14.74 6.53
C PHE A 100 -7.29 14.56 7.34
N PHE A 101 -7.90 15.69 7.75
CA PHE A 101 -9.07 15.82 8.63
C PHE A 101 -10.27 16.45 7.88
#